data_AF-A0A4Z2FMW7-F1
#
_entry.id   AF-A0A4Z2FMW7-F1
#
_cell.length_a   1.000
_cell.length_b   1.000
_cell.length_c   1.000
_cell.angle_alpha   90.00
_cell.angle_beta   90.00
_cell.angle_gamma   90.00
#
_symmetry.space_group_name_H-M   'P 1'
#
loop_
_entity.id
_entity.type
_entity.pdbx_description
1 polymer ?
#
loop_
_entity_poly.entity_id
_entity_poly.type
_entity_poly.pdbx_seq_one_letter_code
_entity_poly.pdbx_strand_id
1 'polypeptide(L)'
;MALSVLVTIEMANALNSLSENQSLIRMPPWSNLWLLSAMSLSMSLHFMIIYVDPLPMVFKLTHLNVEQWLVVLKLSFPVILIDEVLKFAARNYVECNEGK
;
A
#
# COMPACT_ATOMS: atom_id res chain seq x y z
N MET A 1 7.49 -12.54 -7.52
CA MET A 1 6.04 -12.26 -7.35
C MET A 1 5.67 -11.97 -5.90
N ALA A 2 5.86 -12.90 -4.94
CA ALA A 2 5.44 -12.70 -3.54
C ALA A 2 6.01 -11.44 -2.86
N LEU A 3 7.32 -11.17 -3.01
CA LEU A 3 7.96 -9.97 -2.45
C LEU A 3 7.35 -8.68 -3.00
N SER A 4 7.08 -8.62 -4.31
CA SER A 4 6.46 -7.45 -4.96
C SER A 4 5.02 -7.25 -4.49
N VAL A 5 4.26 -8.33 -4.25
CA VAL A 5 2.91 -8.26 -3.65
C VAL A 5 2.98 -7.67 -2.25
N LEU A 6 3.88 -8.19 -1.40
CA LEU A 6 4.07 -7.70 -0.04
C LEU A 6 4.43 -6.21 0.00
N VAL A 7 5.45 -5.78 -0.76
CA VAL A 7 5.84 -4.37 -0.82
C VAL A 7 4.67 -3.49 -1.25
N THR A 8 3.90 -3.91 -2.26
CA THR A 8 2.74 -3.14 -2.73
C THR A 8 1.63 -3.05 -1.68
N ILE A 9 1.40 -4.13 -0.93
CA ILE A 9 0.44 -4.17 0.18
C ILE A 9 0.89 -3.26 1.33
N GLU A 10 2.17 -3.29 1.71
CA GLU A 10 2.71 -2.43 2.77
C GLU A 10 2.62 -0.95 2.40
N MET A 11 2.84 -0.59 1.13
CA MET A 11 2.66 0.78 0.67
C MET A 11 1.18 1.21 0.72
N ALA A 12 0.25 0.32 0.33
CA ALA A 12 -1.18 0.57 0.46
C ALA A 12 -1.60 0.72 1.94
N ASN A 13 -1.02 -0.10 2.82
CA ASN A 13 -1.27 -0.04 4.26
C ASN A 13 -0.66 1.22 4.91
N ALA A 14 0.50 1.67 4.43
CA ALA A 14 1.12 2.92 4.88
C ALA A 14 0.25 4.15 4.54
N LEU A 15 -0.41 4.15 3.36
CA LEU A 15 -1.40 5.16 3.03
C LEU A 15 -2.60 5.11 3.97
N ASN A 16 -3.08 3.92 4.29
CA ASN A 16 -4.16 3.75 5.25
C ASN A 16 -3.77 4.18 6.67
N SER A 17 -2.52 3.94 7.07
CA SER A 17 -1.99 4.35 8.38
C SER A 17 -1.77 5.87 8.48
N LEU A 18 -1.88 6.62 7.39
CA LEU A 18 -1.86 8.09 7.42
C LEU A 18 -3.02 8.66 8.24
N SER A 19 -4.15 7.93 8.30
CA SER A 19 -5.35 8.36 8.98
C SER A 19 -6.03 7.18 9.64
N GLU A 20 -6.09 7.21 10.97
CA GLU A 20 -6.74 6.16 11.76
C GLU A 20 -8.26 6.18 11.59
N ASN A 21 -8.87 7.37 11.59
CA ASN A 21 -10.34 7.52 11.64
C ASN A 21 -10.96 8.23 10.42
N GLN A 22 -10.19 8.98 9.63
CA GLN A 22 -10.71 9.63 8.42
C GLN A 22 -10.50 8.77 7.18
N SER A 23 -11.46 8.81 6.26
CA SER A 23 -11.37 8.19 4.94
C SER A 23 -10.22 8.78 4.13
N LEU A 24 -9.59 7.97 3.28
CA LEU A 24 -8.63 8.45 2.27
C LEU A 24 -9.24 9.49 1.31
N ILE A 25 -10.57 9.50 1.18
CA ILE A 25 -11.33 10.49 0.41
C ILE A 25 -11.32 11.86 1.10
N ARG A 26 -11.35 11.90 2.44
CA ARG A 26 -11.40 13.15 3.22
C ARG A 26 -10.00 13.68 3.53
N MET A 27 -9.06 12.79 3.77
CA MET A 27 -7.64 13.13 3.93
C MET A 27 -6.86 12.57 2.73
N PRO A 28 -6.63 13.40 1.69
CA PRO A 28 -5.98 12.91 0.50
C PRO A 28 -4.51 12.54 0.79
N PRO A 29 -3.92 11.61 0.02
CA PRO A 29 -2.59 11.07 0.30
C PRO A 29 -1.47 12.13 0.23
N TRP A 30 -1.69 13.24 -0.47
CA TRP A 30 -0.78 14.39 -0.55
C TRP A 30 -0.75 15.27 0.70
N SER A 31 -1.60 15.03 1.70
CA SER A 31 -1.52 15.74 2.98
C SER A 31 -0.18 15.54 3.70
N ASN A 32 0.52 14.42 3.44
CA ASN A 32 1.86 14.17 3.97
C ASN A 32 2.86 13.87 2.84
N LEU A 33 3.52 14.94 2.37
CA LEU A 33 4.55 14.85 1.34
C LEU A 33 5.75 13.98 1.75
N TRP A 34 6.07 13.93 3.05
CA TRP A 34 7.16 13.08 3.55
C TRP A 34 6.82 11.59 3.39
N LEU A 35 5.57 11.21 3.68
CA LEU A 35 5.10 9.84 3.47
C LEU A 35 5.18 9.46 1.98
N LEU A 36 4.69 10.33 1.09
CA LEU A 36 4.78 10.11 -0.35
C LEU A 36 6.23 9.99 -0.83
N SER A 37 7.14 10.79 -0.29
CA SER A 37 8.57 10.71 -0.61
C SER A 37 9.19 9.38 -0.17
N ALA A 38 8.85 8.88 1.02
CA ALA A 38 9.31 7.60 1.55
C ALA A 38 8.77 6.42 0.74
N MET A 39 7.49 6.47 0.35
CA MET A 39 6.87 5.48 -0.54
C MET A 39 7.51 5.48 -1.92
N SER A 40 7.78 6.67 -2.49
CA SER A 40 8.43 6.80 -3.80
C SER A 40 9.86 6.25 -3.76
N LEU A 41 10.60 6.52 -2.69
CA LEU A 41 11.93 5.96 -2.46
C LEU A 41 11.88 4.43 -2.33
N SER A 42 10.93 3.90 -1.56
CA SER A 42 10.70 2.45 -1.38
C SER A 42 10.44 1.75 -2.72
N MET A 43 9.51 2.28 -3.52
CA MET A 43 9.22 1.74 -4.86
C MET A 43 10.41 1.85 -5.81
N SER A 44 11.17 2.94 -5.73
CA SER A 44 12.39 3.11 -6.53
C SER A 44 13.45 2.06 -6.17
N LEU A 45 13.65 1.79 -4.88
CA LEU A 45 14.53 0.72 -4.41
C LEU A 45 14.05 -0.65 -4.88
N HIS A 46 12.73 -0.90 -4.84
CA HIS A 46 12.14 -2.14 -5.34
C HIS A 46 12.36 -2.35 -6.84
N PHE A 47 12.33 -1.28 -7.64
CA PHE A 47 12.72 -1.35 -9.04
C PHE A 47 14.23 -1.56 -9.21
N MET A 48 15.05 -0.91 -8.38
CA MET A 48 16.50 -1.08 -8.41
C MET A 48 16.91 -2.54 -8.15
N ILE A 49 16.32 -3.21 -7.16
CA ILE A 49 16.63 -4.61 -6.86
C ILE A 49 16.16 -5.59 -7.95
N ILE A 50 15.21 -5.19 -8.79
CA ILE A 50 14.69 -6.03 -9.90
C ILE A 50 15.50 -5.79 -11.19
N TYR A 51 15.90 -4.55 -11.48
CA TYR A 51 16.46 -4.17 -12.78
C TYR A 51 17.98 -3.93 -12.79
N VAL A 52 18.62 -3.80 -11.63
CA VAL A 52 20.08 -3.58 -11.55
C VAL A 52 20.79 -4.89 -11.22
N ASP A 53 21.42 -5.52 -12.23
CA ASP A 53 22.39 -6.60 -12.02
C ASP A 53 23.52 -6.07 -11.11
N PRO A 54 23.87 -6.66 -9.93
CA PRO A 54 23.78 -8.05 -9.46
C PRO A 54 22.70 -8.34 -8.39
N LEU A 55 21.85 -7.37 -8.06
CA LEU A 55 20.90 -7.47 -6.95
C LEU A 55 19.86 -8.60 -7.10
N PRO A 56 19.28 -8.85 -8.30
CA PRO A 56 18.34 -9.96 -8.49
C PRO A 56 18.95 -11.33 -8.17
N MET A 57 20.26 -11.51 -8.40
CA MET A 57 20.98 -12.75 -8.08
C MET A 57 21.09 -12.97 -6.56
N VAL A 58 21.38 -11.91 -5.79
CA VAL A 58 21.52 -11.97 -4.33
C VAL A 58 20.16 -12.20 -3.66
N PHE A 59 19.13 -11.48 -4.10
CA PHE A 59 17.77 -11.57 -3.54
C PHE A 59 16.92 -12.71 -4.15
N LYS A 60 17.49 -13.48 -5.09
CA LYS A 60 16.79 -14.55 -5.84
C LYS A 60 15.48 -14.06 -6.47
N LEU A 61 15.52 -12.88 -7.07
CA LEU A 61 14.39 -12.26 -7.76
C LEU A 61 14.51 -12.46 -9.27
N THR A 62 13.36 -12.60 -9.92
CA THR A 62 13.27 -12.61 -11.38
C THR A 62 12.58 -11.34 -11.84
N HIS A 63 12.86 -10.91 -13.06
CA HIS A 63 12.14 -9.83 -13.70
C HIS A 63 10.64 -10.16 -13.75
N LEU A 64 9.79 -9.21 -13.35
CA LEU A 64 8.34 -9.35 -13.43
C LEU A 64 7.85 -8.86 -14.79
N ASN A 65 7.02 -9.67 -15.46
CA ASN A 65 6.34 -9.24 -16.68
C ASN A 65 5.16 -8.31 -16.35
N VAL A 66 4.67 -7.56 -17.34
CA VAL A 66 3.53 -6.62 -17.19
C VAL A 66 2.28 -7.33 -16.68
N GLU A 67 2.00 -8.55 -17.15
CA GLU A 67 0.88 -9.36 -16.64
C GLU A 67 1.00 -9.68 -15.16
N GLN A 68 2.22 -9.97 -14.69
CA GLN A 68 2.48 -10.26 -13.28
C GLN A 68 2.30 -9.00 -12.43
N TRP A 69 2.72 -7.83 -12.92
CA TRP A 69 2.45 -6.55 -12.27
C TRP A 69 0.95 -6.27 -12.14
N LEU A 70 0.16 -6.62 -13.15
CA LEU A 70 -1.30 -6.49 -13.11
C LEU A 70 -1.91 -7.40 -12.03
N VAL A 71 -1.38 -8.63 -11.87
CA VAL A 71 -1.76 -9.53 -10.77
C VAL A 71 -1.38 -8.94 -9.41
N VAL A 72 -0.18 -8.36 -9.27
CA VAL A 72 0.26 -7.69 -8.04
C VAL A 72 -0.71 -6.57 -7.64
N LEU A 73 -1.09 -5.72 -8.59
CA LEU A 73 -2.05 -4.64 -8.35
C LEU A 73 -3.46 -5.16 -8.01
N LYS A 74 -3.92 -6.21 -8.68
CA LYS A 74 -5.21 -6.84 -8.38
C LYS A 74 -5.25 -7.45 -6.98
N LEU A 75 -4.13 -7.98 -6.50
CA LEU A 75 -4.03 -8.58 -5.16
C LEU A 75 -3.85 -7.53 -4.06
N SER A 76 -3.27 -6.36 -4.36
CA SER A 76 -3.11 -5.28 -3.37
C SER A 76 -4.35 -4.40 -3.23
N PHE A 77 -5.15 -4.24 -4.29
CA PHE A 77 -6.36 -3.41 -4.29
C PHE A 77 -7.38 -3.75 -3.17
N PRO A 78 -7.68 -5.03 -2.85
CA PRO A 78 -8.61 -5.39 -1.80
C PRO A 78 -8.19 -4.91 -0.41
N VAL A 79 -6.88 -4.75 -0.16
CA VAL A 79 -6.38 -4.30 1.15
C VAL A 79 -6.85 -2.87 1.45
N ILE A 80 -6.82 -1.98 0.45
CA ILE A 80 -7.33 -0.61 0.58
C ILE A 80 -8.84 -0.63 0.81
N LEU A 81 -9.56 -1.45 0.04
CA LEU A 81 -11.02 -1.53 0.13
C LEU A 81 -11.49 -2.06 1.49
N ILE A 82 -10.85 -3.11 2.02
CA ILE A 82 -11.18 -3.68 3.32
C ILE A 82 -10.94 -2.65 4.42
N ASP A 83 -9.80 -1.95 4.42
CA ASP A 83 -9.47 -0.94 5.42
C ASP A 83 -10.44 0.24 5.39
N GLU A 84 -10.83 0.70 4.20
CA GLU A 84 -11.79 1.80 4.04
C GLU A 84 -13.19 1.41 4.55
N VAL A 85 -13.62 0.15 4.31
CA VAL A 85 -14.88 -0.40 4.85
C VAL A 85 -14.81 -0.52 6.38
N LEU A 86 -13.69 -0.96 6.94
CA LEU A 86 -13.49 -1.04 8.40
C LEU A 86 -13.53 0.34 9.04
N LYS A 87 -12.84 1.34 8.46
CA LYS A 87 -12.91 2.74 8.90
C LYS A 87 -14.32 3.32 8.80
N PHE A 88 -15.06 2.98 7.75
CA PHE A 88 -16.45 3.39 7.61
C PHE A 88 -17.35 2.76 8.68
N ALA A 89 -17.19 1.47 8.96
CA ALA A 89 -17.92 0.78 10.00
C ALA A 89 -17.59 1.35 11.40
N ALA A 90 -16.32 1.63 11.69
CA ALA A 90 -15.89 2.24 12.95
C ALA A 90 -16.57 3.60 13.19
N ARG A 91 -16.54 4.50 12.20
CA ARG A 91 -17.21 5.81 12.30
C ARG A 91 -18.73 5.70 12.51
N ASN A 92 -19.38 4.79 11.80
CA ASN A 92 -20.85 4.75 11.77
C ASN A 92 -21.46 3.92 12.91
N TYR A 93 -20.74 2.92 13.42
CA TYR A 93 -21.27 1.96 14.42
C TYR A 93 -20.58 2.02 15.79
N VAL A 94 -19.33 2.47 15.90
CA VAL A 94 -18.60 2.52 17.18
C VAL A 94 -18.77 3.89 17.85
N GLU A 95 -18.43 4.97 17.16
CA GLU A 95 -18.57 6.34 17.70
C GLU A 95 -20.04 6.72 17.95
N CYS A 96 -20.99 6.14 17.21
CA CYS A 96 -22.43 6.38 17.43
C CYS A 96 -22.98 5.65 18.68
N ASN A 97 -22.29 4.63 19.19
CA ASN A 97 -22.79 3.80 20.28
C ASN A 97 -22.30 4.25 21.66
N GLU A 98 -21.23 5.05 21.74
CA GLU A 98 -20.80 5.70 22.99
C GLU A 98 -21.62 6.97 23.33
N GLY A 99 -22.54 7.37 22.45
CA GLY A 99 -23.44 8.51 22.64
C GLY A 99 -24.80 8.18 23.27
N LYS A 100 -24.98 7.00 23.87
CA LYS A 100 -26.21 6.63 24.59
C LYS A 100 -25.93 6.21 26.03
#